data_AF-A0A1K1M0E3-F1
#
_entry.id   AF-A0A1K1M0E3-F1
#
_cell.length_a   1.000
_cell.length_b   1.000
_cell.length_c   1.000
_cell.angle_alpha   90.00
_cell.angle_beta   90.00
_cell.angle_gamma   90.00
#
_symmetry.space_group_name_H-M   'P 1'
#
loop_
_entity.id
_entity.type
_entity.pdbx_description
1 polymer ?
#
loop_
_entity_poly.entity_id
_entity_poly.type
_entity_poly.pdbx_seq_one_letter_code
_entity_poly.pdbx_strand_id
1 'polypeptide(L)'
;MLTKFLTALNKKDALLFNEKPLTISLKLIIIVLLMYMNDNNYLAIFMPVFLVPPLLFKNILQNKYYWALLALISAIFYLILDLVAYVPNHKHIFAYAIIAVAIVLFFSKEENKIYMLSYQAKIIIGLCFLFATIGKFLAPEFLNGSFFEFTNTTDPRFFGVTSILNNIDILSLKANESNLDLLINTVNPKDSFNLLSNVSISSSSFFLSYWTIFIEGMIAITFCLPNKYKLAQFRNWFLIIFIFSTYPIATVKGFAIILSALGFIQSIEDNKITKFSKFYLVVFVLLPLTDIPFSRLFNLFI
;
A
#
# COMPACT_ATOMS: atom_id res chain seq x y z
N MET A 1 11.26 25.28 -9.87
CA MET A 1 12.03 24.10 -10.34
C MET A 1 11.12 22.93 -10.69
N LEU A 2 10.18 22.55 -9.81
CA LEU A 2 9.16 21.50 -10.05
C LEU A 2 8.32 21.73 -11.33
N THR A 3 7.92 22.98 -11.60
CA THR A 3 7.10 23.34 -12.78
C THR A 3 7.84 23.16 -14.12
N LYS A 4 9.16 23.40 -14.14
CA LYS A 4 10.03 23.19 -15.31
C LYS A 4 10.31 21.70 -15.53
N PHE A 5 10.45 20.91 -14.46
CA PHE A 5 10.56 19.45 -14.53
C PHE A 5 9.26 18.82 -15.08
N LEU A 6 8.09 19.29 -14.62
CA LEU A 6 6.78 18.82 -15.08
C LEU A 6 6.45 19.21 -16.53
N THR A 7 6.99 20.32 -17.04
CA THR A 7 6.78 20.74 -18.44
C THR A 7 7.73 20.04 -19.43
N ALA A 8 8.94 19.68 -19.01
CA ALA A 8 9.87 18.90 -19.82
C ALA A 8 9.40 17.46 -20.09
N LEU A 9 8.65 16.85 -19.16
CA LEU A 9 7.98 15.56 -19.36
C LEU A 9 6.97 15.63 -20.52
N ASN A 10 6.18 16.70 -20.61
CA ASN A 10 4.98 16.78 -21.45
C ASN A 10 5.21 16.64 -22.98
N LYS A 11 6.42 16.94 -23.49
CA LYS A 11 6.76 16.79 -24.93
C LYS A 11 7.44 15.45 -25.27
N LYS A 12 8.14 14.82 -24.32
CA LYS A 12 8.71 13.48 -24.47
C LYS A 12 7.70 12.36 -24.14
N ASP A 13 6.68 12.66 -23.34
CA ASP A 13 5.63 11.74 -22.93
C ASP A 13 4.81 11.18 -24.11
N ALA A 14 4.72 11.90 -25.23
CA ALA A 14 4.00 11.45 -26.43
C ALA A 14 4.64 10.22 -27.10
N LEU A 15 5.94 9.96 -26.86
CA LEU A 15 6.67 8.80 -27.38
C LEU A 15 6.82 7.67 -26.36
N LEU A 16 6.77 7.97 -25.06
CA LEU A 16 6.99 6.99 -23.98
C LEU A 16 5.73 6.22 -23.55
N PHE A 17 4.53 6.72 -23.86
CA PHE A 17 3.26 6.06 -23.51
C PHE A 17 2.36 5.83 -24.73
N ASN A 18 2.85 5.08 -25.72
CA ASN A 18 2.01 4.64 -26.83
C ASN A 18 1.02 3.52 -26.43
N GLU A 19 1.15 3.00 -25.20
CA GLU A 19 0.23 2.01 -24.64
C GLU A 19 -1.04 2.65 -24.07
N LYS A 20 -2.19 2.02 -24.33
CA LYS A 20 -3.48 2.46 -23.77
C LYS A 20 -3.43 2.40 -22.23
N PRO A 21 -4.01 3.36 -21.49
CA PRO A 21 -3.97 3.37 -20.02
C PRO A 21 -4.50 2.10 -19.35
N LEU A 22 -5.47 1.42 -19.98
CA LEU A 22 -5.93 0.10 -19.54
C LEU A 22 -4.80 -0.93 -19.50
N THR A 23 -3.94 -0.97 -20.53
CA THR A 23 -2.84 -1.94 -20.61
C THR A 23 -1.82 -1.69 -19.50
N ILE A 24 -1.48 -0.43 -19.25
CA ILE A 24 -0.58 -0.03 -18.16
C ILE A 24 -1.18 -0.43 -16.81
N SER A 25 -2.47 -0.13 -16.60
CA SER A 25 -3.20 -0.49 -15.37
C SER A 25 -3.15 -1.98 -15.07
N LEU A 26 -3.43 -2.82 -16.07
CA LEU A 26 -3.37 -4.28 -15.93
C LEU A 26 -1.95 -4.77 -15.63
N LYS A 27 -0.93 -4.23 -16.31
CA LYS A 27 0.49 -4.55 -16.03
C LYS A 27 0.88 -4.18 -14.61
N LEU A 28 0.49 -3.01 -14.12
CA LEU A 28 0.78 -2.59 -12.73
C LEU A 28 0.20 -3.59 -11.74
N ILE A 29 -1.06 -4.02 -11.91
CA ILE A 29 -1.66 -5.04 -11.04
C ILE A 29 -0.85 -6.34 -11.10
N ILE A 30 -0.51 -6.85 -12.28
CA ILE A 30 0.30 -8.08 -12.43
C ILE A 30 1.67 -7.93 -11.74
N ILE A 31 2.34 -6.79 -11.88
CA ILE A 31 3.63 -6.52 -11.21
C ILE A 31 3.46 -6.55 -9.70
N VAL A 32 2.39 -5.95 -9.15
CA VAL A 32 2.09 -6.05 -7.71
C VAL A 32 1.98 -7.51 -7.28
N LEU A 33 1.24 -8.34 -8.04
CA LEU A 33 1.06 -9.74 -7.69
C LEU A 33 2.40 -10.50 -7.75
N LEU A 34 3.22 -10.22 -8.77
CA LEU A 34 4.51 -10.87 -8.94
C LEU A 34 5.47 -10.55 -7.80
N MET A 35 5.40 -9.34 -7.26
CA MET A 35 6.27 -8.88 -6.17
C MET A 35 5.82 -9.32 -4.78
N TYR A 36 4.50 -9.47 -4.55
CA TYR A 36 3.95 -9.59 -3.18
C TYR A 36 2.94 -10.74 -2.99
N MET A 37 2.73 -11.61 -3.97
CA MET A 37 1.91 -12.83 -3.79
C MET A 37 2.74 -14.12 -3.90
N ASN A 38 4.02 -14.05 -3.52
CA ASN A 38 5.00 -15.13 -3.58
C ASN A 38 5.56 -15.51 -2.20
N ASP A 39 4.76 -15.34 -1.13
CA ASP A 39 5.24 -15.39 0.25
C ASP A 39 5.66 -16.78 0.76
N ASN A 40 5.45 -17.84 -0.02
CA ASN A 40 5.93 -19.18 0.31
C ASN A 40 6.71 -19.78 -0.87
N ASN A 41 7.57 -20.76 -0.57
CA ASN A 41 8.48 -21.36 -1.55
C ASN A 41 7.75 -21.92 -2.78
N TYR A 42 6.56 -22.49 -2.60
CA TYR A 42 5.77 -23.03 -3.71
C TYR A 42 5.23 -21.90 -4.61
N LEU A 43 4.59 -20.88 -4.01
CA LEU A 43 4.07 -19.72 -4.72
C LEU A 43 5.18 -18.94 -5.43
N ALA A 44 6.37 -18.83 -4.83
CA ALA A 44 7.52 -18.19 -5.45
C ALA A 44 7.98 -18.87 -6.75
N ILE A 45 7.80 -20.19 -6.87
CA ILE A 45 8.13 -20.93 -8.08
C ILE A 45 6.98 -20.89 -9.08
N PHE A 46 5.74 -21.12 -8.63
CA PHE A 46 4.59 -21.26 -9.52
C PHE A 46 4.03 -19.93 -10.01
N MET A 47 3.95 -18.91 -9.16
CA MET A 47 3.31 -17.62 -9.51
C MET A 47 3.97 -16.94 -10.72
N PRO A 48 5.31 -16.87 -10.86
CA PRO A 48 5.93 -16.28 -12.05
C PRO A 48 5.51 -16.96 -13.36
N VAL A 49 5.31 -18.29 -13.36
CA VAL A 49 4.85 -19.03 -14.55
C VAL A 49 3.49 -18.51 -15.03
N PHE A 50 2.61 -18.13 -14.11
CA PHE A 50 1.29 -17.57 -14.44
C PHE A 50 1.30 -16.06 -14.68
N LEU A 51 2.18 -15.32 -13.99
CA LEU A 51 2.17 -13.85 -13.97
C LEU A 51 3.10 -13.20 -15.01
N VAL A 52 4.15 -13.87 -15.47
CA VAL A 52 5.05 -13.35 -16.51
C VAL A 52 4.39 -13.33 -17.90
N PRO A 53 3.68 -14.38 -18.37
CA PRO A 53 3.06 -14.38 -19.70
C PRO A 53 2.18 -13.16 -20.03
N PRO A 54 1.27 -12.66 -19.17
CA PRO A 54 0.50 -11.45 -19.49
C PRO A 54 1.35 -10.18 -19.56
N LEU A 55 2.55 -10.13 -18.95
CA LEU A 55 3.46 -8.98 -19.13
C LEU A 55 4.06 -8.95 -20.53
N LEU A 56 4.28 -10.12 -21.13
CA LEU A 56 4.88 -10.28 -22.46
C LEU A 56 3.83 -10.25 -23.58
N PHE A 57 2.65 -10.82 -23.34
CA PHE A 57 1.63 -11.04 -24.36
C PHE A 57 0.32 -10.32 -24.02
N LYS A 58 0.03 -9.26 -24.78
CA LYS A 58 -1.19 -8.45 -24.63
C LYS A 58 -2.48 -9.29 -24.72
N ASN A 59 -2.49 -10.33 -25.55
CA ASN A 59 -3.65 -11.21 -25.70
C ASN A 59 -3.98 -11.95 -24.40
N ILE A 60 -2.97 -12.34 -23.62
CA ILE A 60 -3.17 -12.97 -22.31
C ILE A 60 -3.60 -11.91 -21.30
N LEU A 61 -2.92 -10.76 -21.27
CA LEU A 61 -3.23 -9.65 -20.36
C LEU A 61 -4.68 -9.16 -20.48
N GLN A 62 -5.25 -9.16 -21.68
CA GLN A 62 -6.62 -8.70 -21.92
C GLN A 62 -7.64 -9.85 -21.95
N ASN A 63 -7.21 -11.09 -21.69
CA ASN A 63 -8.09 -12.24 -21.66
C ASN A 63 -8.91 -12.25 -20.36
N LYS A 64 -10.24 -12.13 -20.48
CA LYS A 64 -11.16 -12.15 -19.34
C LYS A 64 -11.08 -13.45 -18.52
N TYR A 65 -10.91 -14.61 -19.16
CA TYR A 65 -10.84 -15.90 -18.48
C TYR A 65 -9.55 -16.06 -17.67
N TYR A 66 -8.44 -15.49 -18.14
CA TYR A 66 -7.20 -15.43 -17.38
C TYR A 66 -7.41 -14.68 -16.04
N TRP A 67 -8.03 -13.50 -16.11
CA TRP A 67 -8.33 -12.72 -14.90
C TRP A 67 -9.39 -13.36 -14.00
N ALA A 68 -10.39 -14.05 -14.54
CA ALA A 68 -11.32 -14.81 -13.72
C ALA A 68 -10.65 -15.98 -12.99
N LEU A 69 -9.73 -16.68 -13.65
CA LEU A 69 -8.94 -17.74 -13.00
C LEU A 69 -8.08 -17.17 -11.87
N LEU A 70 -7.36 -16.06 -12.13
CA LEU A 70 -6.61 -15.37 -11.08
C LEU A 70 -7.50 -14.91 -9.94
N ALA A 71 -8.68 -14.36 -10.24
CA ALA A 71 -9.64 -13.91 -9.23
C ALA A 71 -10.12 -15.08 -8.37
N LEU A 72 -10.45 -16.23 -8.98
CA LEU A 72 -10.87 -17.43 -8.27
C LEU A 72 -9.78 -17.95 -7.35
N ILE A 73 -8.55 -18.10 -7.86
CA ILE A 73 -7.39 -18.54 -7.07
C ILE A 73 -7.18 -17.57 -5.90
N SER A 74 -7.15 -16.26 -6.17
CA SER A 74 -6.88 -15.25 -5.15
C SER A 74 -7.99 -15.21 -4.09
N ALA A 75 -9.26 -15.33 -4.48
CA ALA A 75 -10.38 -15.36 -3.55
C ALA A 75 -10.34 -16.58 -2.64
N ILE A 76 -10.06 -17.77 -3.18
CA ILE A 76 -9.97 -19.00 -2.40
C ILE A 76 -8.84 -18.88 -1.36
N PHE A 77 -7.63 -18.53 -1.81
CA PHE A 77 -6.46 -18.51 -0.91
C PHE A 77 -6.48 -17.36 0.10
N TYR A 78 -6.88 -16.15 -0.31
CA TYR A 78 -6.74 -14.96 0.53
C TYR A 78 -8.04 -14.44 1.13
N LEU A 79 -9.21 -14.90 0.70
CA LEU A 79 -10.49 -14.47 1.30
C LEU A 79 -11.20 -15.61 2.05
N ILE A 80 -11.03 -16.86 1.63
CA ILE A 80 -11.76 -18.01 2.20
C ILE A 80 -10.87 -18.80 3.17
N LEU A 81 -9.77 -19.37 2.67
CA LEU A 81 -8.90 -20.24 3.48
C LEU A 81 -8.13 -19.49 4.56
N ASP A 82 -7.98 -18.19 4.36
CA ASP A 82 -7.12 -17.33 5.16
C ASP A 82 -7.75 -16.83 6.47
N LEU A 83 -9.03 -17.10 6.67
CA LEU A 83 -9.72 -16.71 7.91
C LEU A 83 -9.13 -17.39 9.17
N VAL A 84 -8.24 -18.37 8.99
CA VAL A 84 -7.63 -19.18 10.05
C VAL A 84 -6.17 -18.81 10.33
N ALA A 85 -5.48 -18.13 9.40
CA ALA A 85 -4.06 -17.77 9.53
C ALA A 85 -3.88 -16.23 9.52
N TYR A 86 -2.91 -15.73 10.28
CA TYR A 86 -2.62 -14.29 10.33
C TYR A 86 -1.99 -13.83 9.01
N VAL A 87 -2.81 -13.46 8.02
CA VAL A 87 -2.33 -12.83 6.79
C VAL A 87 -2.35 -11.31 6.90
N PRO A 88 -1.29 -10.65 6.41
CA PRO A 88 -1.29 -9.20 6.31
C PRO A 88 -2.49 -8.67 5.54
N ASN A 89 -3.25 -7.77 6.18
CA ASN A 89 -4.51 -7.20 5.68
C ASN A 89 -4.49 -6.67 4.24
N HIS A 90 -3.31 -6.29 3.73
CA HIS A 90 -3.16 -5.76 2.37
C HIS A 90 -3.31 -6.83 1.27
N LYS A 91 -3.18 -8.13 1.56
CA LYS A 91 -3.39 -9.20 0.56
C LYS A 91 -4.86 -9.31 0.12
N HIS A 92 -5.80 -8.99 1.01
CA HIS A 92 -7.21 -8.90 0.64
C HIS A 92 -7.44 -7.82 -0.44
N ILE A 93 -6.71 -6.71 -0.39
CA ILE A 93 -6.79 -5.63 -1.38
C ILE A 93 -6.30 -6.11 -2.75
N PHE A 94 -5.27 -6.96 -2.79
CA PHE A 94 -4.83 -7.58 -4.04
C PHE A 94 -5.96 -8.42 -4.66
N ALA A 95 -6.60 -9.27 -3.84
CA ALA A 95 -7.73 -10.09 -4.30
C ALA A 95 -8.89 -9.22 -4.83
N TYR A 96 -9.26 -8.15 -4.11
CA TYR A 96 -10.29 -7.22 -4.60
C TYR A 96 -9.90 -6.51 -5.89
N ALA A 97 -8.64 -6.13 -6.08
CA ALA A 97 -8.17 -5.52 -7.32
C ALA A 97 -8.26 -6.49 -8.51
N ILE A 98 -7.91 -7.77 -8.31
CA ILE A 98 -8.00 -8.81 -9.35
C ILE A 98 -9.46 -9.10 -9.70
N ILE A 99 -10.33 -9.22 -8.69
CA ILE A 99 -11.78 -9.39 -8.89
C ILE A 99 -12.33 -8.20 -9.67
N ALA A 100 -11.93 -6.98 -9.31
CA ALA A 100 -12.37 -5.78 -10.02
C ALA A 100 -11.99 -5.78 -11.50
N VAL A 101 -10.76 -6.17 -11.81
CA VAL A 101 -10.29 -6.35 -13.19
C VAL A 101 -11.12 -7.41 -13.91
N ALA A 102 -11.35 -8.58 -13.30
CA ALA A 102 -12.14 -9.64 -13.90
C ALA A 102 -13.57 -9.15 -14.23
N ILE A 103 -14.25 -8.51 -13.28
CA ILE A 103 -15.58 -7.94 -13.48
C ILE A 103 -15.59 -6.95 -14.65
N VAL A 104 -14.62 -6.03 -14.71
CA VAL A 104 -14.51 -5.05 -15.80
C VAL A 104 -14.35 -5.75 -17.14
N LEU A 105 -13.48 -6.76 -17.25
CA LEU A 105 -13.21 -7.45 -18.51
C LEU A 105 -14.38 -8.31 -19.00
N PHE A 106 -15.23 -8.82 -18.10
CA PHE A 106 -16.43 -9.59 -18.46
C PHE A 106 -17.61 -8.71 -18.85
N PHE A 107 -17.87 -7.66 -18.07
CA PHE A 107 -19.17 -6.97 -18.10
C PHE A 107 -19.11 -5.56 -18.68
N SER A 108 -17.93 -4.95 -18.81
CA SER A 108 -17.82 -3.60 -19.38
C SER A 108 -17.57 -3.64 -20.88
N LYS A 109 -18.26 -2.75 -21.62
CA LYS A 109 -17.94 -2.45 -23.02
C LYS A 109 -16.52 -1.92 -23.15
N GLU A 110 -15.87 -2.19 -24.28
CA GLU A 110 -14.46 -1.86 -24.51
C GLU A 110 -14.15 -0.37 -24.26
N GLU A 111 -15.01 0.53 -24.72
CA GLU A 111 -14.86 1.98 -24.53
C GLU A 111 -14.94 2.42 -23.06
N ASN A 112 -15.58 1.63 -22.20
CA ASN A 112 -15.86 1.98 -20.79
C ASN A 112 -14.98 1.21 -19.79
N LYS A 113 -14.17 0.25 -20.23
CA LYS A 113 -13.40 -0.63 -19.32
C LYS A 113 -12.53 0.15 -18.35
N ILE A 114 -11.75 1.10 -18.84
CA ILE A 114 -10.86 1.87 -17.97
C ILE A 114 -11.64 2.80 -17.04
N TYR A 115 -12.72 3.43 -17.50
CA TYR A 115 -13.59 4.23 -16.63
C TYR A 115 -14.14 3.38 -15.46
N MET A 116 -14.65 2.19 -15.77
CA MET A 116 -15.16 1.27 -14.75
C MET A 116 -14.06 0.78 -13.80
N LEU A 117 -12.86 0.51 -14.33
CA LEU A 117 -11.72 0.11 -13.51
C LEU A 117 -11.25 1.25 -12.59
N SER A 118 -11.18 2.50 -13.08
CA SER A 118 -10.90 3.70 -12.30
C SER A 118 -11.91 3.91 -11.19
N TYR A 119 -13.20 3.71 -11.47
CA TYR A 119 -14.26 3.79 -10.49
C TYR A 119 -14.15 2.71 -9.40
N GLN A 120 -13.85 1.46 -9.79
CA GLN A 120 -13.65 0.37 -8.82
C GLN A 120 -12.39 0.59 -7.97
N ALA A 121 -11.28 1.04 -8.56
CA ALA A 121 -10.07 1.38 -7.81
C ALA A 121 -10.33 2.49 -6.77
N LYS A 122 -11.10 3.52 -7.13
CA LYS A 122 -11.56 4.56 -6.20
C LYS A 122 -12.35 3.94 -5.03
N ILE A 123 -13.30 3.05 -5.32
CA ILE A 123 -14.11 2.39 -4.26
C ILE A 123 -13.24 1.53 -3.36
N ILE A 124 -12.33 0.72 -3.92
CA ILE A 124 -11.43 -0.14 -3.14
C ILE A 124 -10.60 0.70 -2.17
N ILE A 125 -10.02 1.82 -2.62
CA ILE A 125 -9.28 2.74 -1.76
C ILE A 125 -10.21 3.30 -0.68
N GLY A 126 -11.37 3.85 -1.05
CA GLY A 126 -12.31 4.46 -0.10
C GLY A 126 -12.77 3.50 0.99
N LEU A 127 -13.17 2.28 0.62
CA LEU A 127 -13.62 1.26 1.56
C LEU A 127 -12.47 0.73 2.43
N CYS A 128 -11.28 0.54 1.86
CA CYS A 128 -10.10 0.14 2.63
C CYS A 128 -9.82 1.12 3.78
N PHE A 129 -9.76 2.42 3.47
CA PHE A 129 -9.52 3.45 4.47
C PHE A 129 -10.71 3.65 5.41
N LEU A 130 -11.95 3.47 4.93
CA LEU A 130 -13.14 3.54 5.77
C LEU A 130 -13.10 2.47 6.86
N PHE A 131 -12.87 1.21 6.48
CA PHE A 131 -12.80 0.11 7.45
C PHE A 131 -11.58 0.23 8.36
N ALA A 132 -10.43 0.68 7.85
CA ALA A 132 -9.25 0.94 8.67
C ALA A 132 -9.52 2.03 9.73
N THR A 133 -10.21 3.11 9.34
CA THR A 133 -10.58 4.20 10.25
C THR A 133 -11.57 3.72 11.31
N ILE A 134 -12.62 2.98 10.91
CA ILE A 134 -13.60 2.41 11.85
C ILE A 134 -12.91 1.48 12.85
N GLY A 135 -12.03 0.59 12.38
CA GLY A 135 -11.28 -0.31 13.24
C GLY A 135 -10.46 0.43 14.31
N LYS A 136 -9.84 1.56 13.96
CA LYS A 136 -9.09 2.40 14.90
C LYS A 136 -9.98 3.09 15.94
N PHE A 137 -11.20 3.48 15.58
CA PHE A 137 -12.17 4.00 16.55
C PHE A 137 -12.71 2.93 17.50
N LEU A 138 -12.74 1.67 17.05
CA LEU A 138 -13.20 0.53 17.85
C LEU A 138 -12.10 -0.07 18.74
N ALA A 139 -10.84 0.33 18.56
CA ALA A 139 -9.68 -0.15 19.30
C ALA A 139 -9.26 0.85 20.39
N PRO A 140 -9.56 0.62 21.68
CA PRO A 140 -9.23 1.54 22.77
C PRO A 140 -7.73 1.89 22.84
N GLU A 141 -6.86 0.92 22.54
CA GLU A 141 -5.41 1.06 22.49
C GLU A 141 -4.94 2.02 21.40
N PHE A 142 -5.71 2.17 20.33
CA PHE A 142 -5.40 3.13 19.28
C PHE A 142 -5.79 4.55 19.73
N LEU A 143 -6.95 4.70 20.36
CA LEU A 143 -7.47 5.99 20.84
C LEU A 143 -6.65 6.59 21.97
N ASN A 144 -6.11 5.76 22.88
CA ASN A 144 -5.27 6.23 23.97
C ASN A 144 -3.77 6.35 23.59
N GLY A 145 -3.40 6.02 22.35
CA GLY A 145 -2.00 6.10 21.86
C GLY A 145 -1.11 4.92 22.22
N SER A 146 -1.55 4.00 23.07
CA SER A 146 -0.72 2.88 23.54
C SER A 146 -0.32 1.91 22.43
N PHE A 147 -1.13 1.78 21.37
CA PHE A 147 -0.78 1.01 20.18
C PHE A 147 0.50 1.53 19.53
N PHE A 148 0.59 2.84 19.28
CA PHE A 148 1.79 3.42 18.68
C PHE A 148 2.94 3.49 19.67
N GLU A 149 2.69 3.66 20.97
CA GLU A 149 3.76 3.60 21.97
C GLU A 149 4.42 2.22 21.98
N PHE A 150 3.61 1.16 22.01
CA PHE A 150 4.09 -0.21 21.89
C PHE A 150 4.82 -0.43 20.56
N THR A 151 4.18 -0.07 19.43
CA THR A 151 4.75 -0.34 18.10
C THR A 151 6.05 0.43 17.88
N ASN A 152 6.11 1.72 18.22
CA ASN A 152 7.30 2.56 18.05
C ASN A 152 8.49 2.06 18.89
N THR A 153 8.22 1.36 20.00
CA THR A 153 9.25 0.90 20.95
C THR A 153 9.68 -0.54 20.76
N THR A 154 8.90 -1.35 20.03
CA THR A 154 9.14 -2.80 19.85
C THR A 154 9.35 -3.23 18.40
N ASP A 155 8.85 -2.46 17.43
CA ASP A 155 8.95 -2.81 16.01
C ASP A 155 10.16 -2.14 15.33
N PRO A 156 11.12 -2.93 14.80
CA PRO A 156 12.34 -2.42 14.19
C PRO A 156 12.11 -1.45 13.03
N ARG A 157 10.96 -1.53 12.36
CA ARG A 157 10.60 -0.66 11.24
C ARG A 157 10.47 0.80 11.68
N PHE A 158 10.16 1.05 12.95
CA PHE A 158 9.95 2.39 13.49
C PHE A 158 11.18 2.96 14.18
N PHE A 159 12.17 2.13 14.53
CA PHE A 159 13.26 2.51 15.44
C PHE A 159 14.06 3.73 15.00
N GLY A 160 14.38 3.86 13.71
CA GLY A 160 15.12 5.01 13.21
C GLY A 160 14.39 6.33 13.45
N VAL A 161 13.10 6.38 13.09
CA VAL A 161 12.27 7.56 13.29
C VAL A 161 11.99 7.79 14.77
N THR A 162 11.68 6.73 15.54
CA THR A 162 11.41 6.83 16.98
C THR A 162 12.63 7.39 17.73
N SER A 163 13.83 6.87 17.45
CA SER A 163 15.07 7.31 18.09
C SER A 163 15.36 8.78 17.82
N ILE A 164 15.23 9.24 16.57
CA ILE A 164 15.46 10.63 16.18
C ILE A 164 14.41 11.57 16.80
N LEU A 165 13.11 11.25 16.67
CA LEU A 165 12.04 12.14 17.10
C LEU A 165 11.89 12.23 18.62
N ASN A 166 12.20 11.15 19.34
CA ASN A 166 11.94 11.06 20.78
C ASN A 166 13.21 11.00 21.64
N ASN A 167 14.38 11.14 21.02
CA ASN A 167 15.67 11.11 21.70
C ASN A 167 15.83 9.86 22.60
N ILE A 168 15.41 8.70 22.10
CA ILE A 168 15.61 7.41 22.77
C ILE A 168 16.78 6.69 22.13
N ASP A 169 17.63 6.08 22.95
CA ASP A 169 18.75 5.29 22.46
C ASP A 169 18.26 4.07 21.69
N ILE A 170 18.89 3.81 20.54
CA ILE A 170 18.58 2.69 19.66
C ILE A 170 18.82 1.35 20.36
N LEU A 171 19.76 1.30 21.32
CA LEU A 171 20.03 0.09 22.11
C LEU A 171 18.86 -0.27 23.02
N SER A 172 18.18 0.73 23.59
CA SER A 172 16.96 0.52 24.40
C SER A 172 15.83 -0.06 23.55
N LEU A 173 15.67 0.41 22.32
CA LEU A 173 14.68 -0.13 21.38
C LEU A 173 14.97 -1.59 21.00
N LYS A 174 16.23 -1.92 20.72
CA LYS A 174 16.66 -3.30 20.45
C LYS A 174 16.50 -4.22 21.67
N ALA A 175 16.67 -3.69 22.88
CA ALA A 175 16.41 -4.44 24.10
C ALA A 175 14.92 -4.76 24.25
N ASN A 176 14.02 -3.81 23.94
CA ASN A 176 12.57 -4.06 23.91
C ASN A 176 12.20 -5.14 22.88
N GLU A 177 12.74 -5.08 21.66
CA GLU A 177 12.57 -6.11 20.62
C GLU A 177 12.99 -7.49 21.15
N SER A 178 14.21 -7.59 21.69
CA SER A 178 14.74 -8.85 22.21
C SER A 178 13.90 -9.40 23.36
N ASN A 179 13.42 -8.53 24.26
CA ASN A 179 12.55 -8.92 25.38
C ASN A 179 11.17 -9.37 24.90
N LEU A 180 10.62 -8.72 23.86
CA LEU A 180 9.35 -9.12 23.25
C LEU A 180 9.49 -10.50 22.57
N ASP A 181 10.58 -10.74 21.85
CA ASP A 181 10.85 -12.04 21.24
C ASP A 181 10.96 -13.15 22.29
N LEU A 182 11.64 -12.89 23.41
CA LEU A 182 11.68 -13.85 24.53
C LEU A 182 10.30 -14.11 25.13
N LEU A 183 9.48 -13.05 25.26
CA LEU A 183 8.13 -13.15 25.81
C LEU A 183 7.18 -13.93 24.88
N ILE A 184 7.25 -13.74 23.56
CA ILE A 184 6.41 -14.46 22.60
C ILE A 184 6.76 -15.95 22.57
N ASN A 185 8.02 -16.30 22.87
CA ASN A 185 8.52 -17.68 22.84
C ASN A 185 8.54 -18.36 24.22
N THR A 186 8.03 -17.73 25.28
CA THR A 186 7.93 -18.35 26.61
C THR A 186 6.68 -19.24 26.72
N VAL A 187 6.75 -20.25 27.59
CA VAL A 187 5.60 -21.08 27.96
C VAL A 187 4.88 -20.50 29.18
N ASN A 188 5.49 -19.56 29.91
CA ASN A 188 4.93 -18.98 31.12
C ASN A 188 4.10 -17.71 30.83
N PRO A 189 2.76 -17.76 30.91
CA PRO A 189 1.90 -16.61 30.60
C PRO A 189 2.00 -15.47 31.62
N LYS A 190 2.75 -15.64 32.71
CA LYS A 190 2.98 -14.60 33.73
C LYS A 190 4.23 -13.77 33.47
N ASP A 191 5.07 -14.17 32.52
CA ASP A 191 6.25 -13.39 32.17
C ASP A 191 5.81 -12.02 31.64
N SER A 192 6.55 -10.99 32.02
CA SER A 192 6.31 -9.62 31.56
C SER A 192 7.63 -8.84 31.66
N PHE A 193 7.73 -7.76 30.90
CA PHE A 193 8.84 -6.84 31.00
C PHE A 193 8.33 -5.41 30.91
N ASN A 194 9.08 -4.48 31.51
CA ASN A 194 8.78 -3.06 31.39
C ASN A 194 9.38 -2.55 30.08
N LEU A 195 8.54 -1.94 29.24
CA LEU A 195 8.99 -1.27 28.04
C LEU A 195 9.94 -0.12 28.40
N LEU A 196 11.13 -0.13 27.80
CA LEU A 196 12.04 1.00 27.85
C LEU A 196 11.46 2.10 26.95
N SER A 197 10.76 3.06 27.56
CA SER A 197 10.08 4.20 26.92
C SER A 197 10.42 5.51 27.63
N ASN A 198 9.95 6.64 27.10
CA ASN A 198 10.05 7.96 27.74
C ASN A 198 8.77 8.78 27.50
N VAL A 199 8.63 9.91 28.21
CA VAL A 199 7.43 10.78 28.13
C VAL A 199 7.22 11.34 26.71
N SER A 200 8.31 11.57 25.96
CA SER A 200 8.23 12.05 24.57
C SER A 200 7.57 11.02 23.66
N ILE A 201 7.88 9.73 23.81
CA ILE A 201 7.31 8.65 23.00
C ILE A 201 5.79 8.59 23.19
N SER A 202 5.30 8.68 24.43
CA SER A 202 3.87 8.64 24.69
C SER A 202 3.14 9.81 24.00
N SER A 203 3.69 11.03 24.09
CA SER A 203 3.13 12.23 23.44
C SER A 203 3.12 12.10 21.91
N SER A 204 4.24 11.66 21.33
CA SER A 204 4.37 11.42 19.88
C SER A 204 3.44 10.32 19.39
N SER A 205 3.26 9.27 20.18
CA SER A 205 2.39 8.13 19.84
C SER A 205 0.92 8.51 19.86
N PHE A 206 0.51 9.32 20.83
CA PHE A 206 -0.82 9.92 20.85
C PHE A 206 -1.06 10.80 19.63
N PHE A 207 -0.10 11.67 19.28
CA PHE A 207 -0.19 12.49 18.06
C PHE A 207 -0.30 11.61 16.79
N LEU A 208 0.52 10.58 16.66
CA LEU A 208 0.51 9.66 15.51
C LEU A 208 -0.82 8.90 15.39
N SER A 209 -1.42 8.48 16.50
CA SER A 209 -2.76 7.88 16.54
C SER A 209 -3.80 8.79 15.91
N TYR A 210 -3.92 10.02 16.41
CA TYR A 210 -4.93 10.95 15.90
C TYR A 210 -4.63 11.47 14.50
N TRP A 211 -3.35 11.65 14.16
CA TRP A 211 -2.95 11.98 12.79
C TRP A 211 -3.38 10.87 11.82
N THR A 212 -3.15 9.61 12.18
CA THR A 212 -3.52 8.46 11.35
C THR A 212 -5.03 8.36 11.19
N ILE A 213 -5.81 8.43 12.28
CA ILE A 213 -7.27 8.47 12.22
C ILE A 213 -7.76 9.61 11.31
N PHE A 214 -7.18 10.80 11.48
CA PHE A 214 -7.55 11.97 10.69
C PHE A 214 -7.29 11.75 9.20
N ILE A 215 -6.06 11.39 8.82
CA ILE A 215 -5.69 11.30 7.40
C ILE A 215 -6.40 10.13 6.71
N GLU A 216 -6.53 8.98 7.38
CA GLU A 216 -7.27 7.84 6.86
C GLU A 216 -8.77 8.16 6.72
N GLY A 217 -9.35 8.83 7.71
CA GLY A 217 -10.74 9.27 7.69
C GLY A 217 -11.01 10.26 6.55
N MET A 218 -10.09 11.20 6.30
CA MET A 218 -10.21 12.12 5.17
C MET A 218 -10.11 11.40 3.82
N ILE A 219 -9.24 10.39 3.69
CA ILE A 219 -9.20 9.54 2.48
C ILE A 219 -10.52 8.79 2.32
N ALA A 220 -10.99 8.12 3.37
CA ALA A 220 -12.24 7.38 3.36
C ALA A 220 -13.42 8.25 2.90
N ILE A 221 -13.60 9.41 3.54
CA ILE A 221 -14.66 10.36 3.22
C ILE A 221 -14.53 10.84 1.77
N THR A 222 -13.36 11.34 1.39
CA THR A 222 -13.19 11.94 0.07
C THR A 222 -13.37 10.91 -1.04
N PHE A 223 -12.86 9.69 -0.90
CA PHE A 223 -13.00 8.62 -1.89
C PHE A 223 -14.40 8.00 -1.94
N CYS A 224 -15.12 7.88 -0.83
CA CYS A 224 -16.49 7.40 -0.84
C CYS A 224 -17.50 8.46 -1.34
N LEU A 225 -17.18 9.75 -1.21
CA LEU A 225 -18.06 10.82 -1.68
C LEU A 225 -18.25 10.79 -3.21
N PRO A 226 -19.45 11.13 -3.73
CA PRO A 226 -19.67 11.39 -5.15
C PRO A 226 -18.90 12.62 -5.68
N ASN A 227 -18.60 12.65 -6.99
CA ASN A 227 -17.82 13.74 -7.62
C ASN A 227 -18.50 15.12 -7.58
N LYS A 228 -19.82 15.17 -7.33
CA LYS A 228 -20.58 16.43 -7.21
C LYS A 228 -20.19 17.28 -5.99
N TYR A 229 -19.55 16.68 -4.98
CA TYR A 229 -19.15 17.39 -3.76
C TYR A 229 -17.76 18.00 -3.91
N LYS A 230 -17.56 19.25 -3.45
CA LYS A 230 -16.24 19.92 -3.53
C LYS A 230 -15.14 19.14 -2.81
N LEU A 231 -15.45 18.50 -1.68
CA LEU A 231 -14.48 17.73 -0.91
C LEU A 231 -13.90 16.54 -1.69
N ALA A 232 -14.67 15.94 -2.61
CA ALA A 232 -14.21 14.86 -3.47
C ALA A 232 -13.06 15.26 -4.41
N GLN A 233 -12.86 16.56 -4.67
CA GLN A 233 -11.77 17.07 -5.50
C GLN A 233 -10.41 16.97 -4.80
N PHE A 234 -10.40 16.80 -3.47
CA PHE A 234 -9.18 16.71 -2.66
C PHE A 234 -8.69 15.28 -2.40
N ARG A 235 -9.37 14.26 -2.95
CA ARG A 235 -9.00 12.83 -2.80
C ARG A 235 -7.51 12.56 -3.00
N ASN A 236 -6.99 13.01 -4.13
CA ASN A 236 -5.58 12.80 -4.48
C ASN A 236 -4.64 13.50 -3.51
N TRP A 237 -5.00 14.71 -3.04
CA TRP A 237 -4.20 15.44 -2.09
C TRP A 237 -4.10 14.71 -0.74
N PHE A 238 -5.21 14.22 -0.20
CA PHE A 238 -5.18 13.46 1.05
C PHE A 238 -4.40 12.15 0.90
N LEU A 239 -4.56 11.44 -0.23
CA LEU A 239 -3.80 10.22 -0.47
C LEU A 239 -2.30 10.49 -0.63
N ILE A 240 -1.91 11.60 -1.27
CA ILE A 240 -0.51 12.04 -1.35
C ILE A 240 0.04 12.40 0.03
N ILE A 241 -0.72 13.16 0.83
CA ILE A 241 -0.32 13.54 2.20
C ILE A 241 -0.14 12.28 3.05
N PHE A 242 -1.02 11.30 2.94
CA PHE A 242 -0.86 10.01 3.60
C PHE A 242 0.43 9.31 3.17
N ILE A 243 0.72 9.25 1.86
CA ILE A 243 1.94 8.61 1.38
C ILE A 243 3.18 9.29 1.99
N PHE A 244 3.23 10.61 2.01
CA PHE A 244 4.39 11.36 2.52
C PHE A 244 4.49 11.43 4.04
N SER A 245 3.39 11.33 4.78
CA SER A 245 3.41 11.41 6.25
C SER A 245 3.48 10.04 6.92
N THR A 246 2.92 9.00 6.30
CA THR A 246 2.81 7.67 6.93
C THR A 246 3.94 6.73 6.51
N TYR A 247 4.27 6.63 5.21
CA TYR A 247 5.26 5.64 4.76
C TYR A 247 6.70 5.88 5.19
N PRO A 248 7.17 7.13 5.43
CA PRO A 248 8.49 7.32 6.04
C PRO A 248 8.58 6.77 7.48
N ILE A 249 7.45 6.58 8.15
CA ILE A 249 7.36 6.13 9.54
C ILE A 249 7.03 4.62 9.59
N ALA A 250 5.98 4.21 8.89
CA ALA A 250 5.45 2.85 8.89
C ALA A 250 5.55 2.23 7.49
N THR A 251 6.69 1.60 7.18
CA THR A 251 6.94 1.03 5.85
C THR A 251 6.22 -0.32 5.68
N VAL A 252 4.96 -0.30 5.23
CA VAL A 252 4.24 -1.49 4.76
C VAL A 252 4.26 -1.53 3.24
N LYS A 253 5.34 -2.09 2.68
CA LYS A 253 5.67 -2.02 1.24
C LYS A 253 4.59 -2.60 0.33
N GLY A 254 4.05 -3.77 0.69
CA GLY A 254 2.98 -4.43 -0.07
C GLY A 254 1.72 -3.57 -0.16
N PHE A 255 1.39 -2.83 0.91
CA PHE A 255 0.28 -1.88 0.89
C PHE A 255 0.61 -0.63 0.07
N ALA A 256 1.84 -0.09 0.19
CA ALA A 256 2.29 1.08 -0.56
C ALA A 256 2.24 0.87 -2.07
N ILE A 257 2.67 -0.31 -2.54
CA ILE A 257 2.74 -0.59 -3.98
C ILE A 257 1.34 -0.73 -4.59
N ILE A 258 0.40 -1.42 -3.93
CA ILE A 258 -0.96 -1.59 -4.45
C ILE A 258 -1.71 -0.27 -4.37
N LEU A 259 -1.50 0.50 -3.30
CA LEU A 259 -2.10 1.80 -3.15
C LEU A 259 -1.62 2.77 -4.25
N SER A 260 -0.36 2.68 -4.64
CA SER A 260 0.18 3.44 -5.78
C SER A 260 -0.40 2.95 -7.11
N ALA A 261 -0.53 1.64 -7.33
CA ALA A 261 -1.18 1.11 -8.53
C ALA A 261 -2.66 1.54 -8.63
N LEU A 262 -3.44 1.38 -7.56
CA LEU A 262 -4.83 1.82 -7.52
C LEU A 262 -4.96 3.35 -7.62
N GLY A 263 -4.03 4.10 -7.00
CA GLY A 263 -3.92 5.55 -7.12
C GLY A 263 -3.69 6.00 -8.56
N PHE A 264 -2.81 5.31 -9.31
CA PHE A 264 -2.62 5.52 -10.74
C PHE A 264 -3.93 5.30 -11.51
N ILE A 265 -4.56 4.15 -11.28
CA ILE A 265 -5.78 3.69 -11.98
C ILE A 265 -6.94 4.66 -11.76
N GLN A 266 -7.24 5.01 -10.51
CA GLN A 266 -8.37 5.90 -10.19
C GLN A 266 -8.16 7.35 -10.67
N SER A 267 -6.91 7.76 -10.88
CA SER A 267 -6.58 9.11 -11.35
C SER A 267 -6.68 9.28 -12.87
N ILE A 268 -6.98 8.22 -13.62
CA ILE A 268 -7.18 8.30 -15.07
C ILE A 268 -8.52 8.97 -15.34
N GLU A 269 -8.51 9.97 -16.22
CA GLU A 269 -9.69 10.75 -16.62
C GLU A 269 -9.79 10.72 -18.14
N ASP A 270 -11.00 10.49 -18.69
CA ASP A 270 -11.28 10.47 -20.13
C ASP A 270 -10.26 9.66 -20.96
N ASN A 271 -9.88 8.49 -20.45
CA ASN A 271 -8.87 7.59 -21.06
C ASN A 271 -7.48 8.24 -21.22
N LYS A 272 -7.13 9.21 -20.37
CA LYS A 272 -5.84 9.93 -20.39
C LYS A 272 -5.14 9.87 -19.04
N ILE A 273 -3.82 9.78 -19.10
CA ILE A 273 -2.95 9.80 -17.91
C ILE A 273 -2.88 11.24 -17.38
N THR A 274 -3.34 11.46 -16.15
CA THR A 274 -3.32 12.78 -15.50
C THR A 274 -2.01 13.02 -14.75
N LYS A 275 -1.82 14.24 -14.20
CA LYS A 275 -0.67 14.56 -13.35
C LYS A 275 -0.60 13.68 -12.11
N PHE A 276 -1.75 13.37 -11.51
CA PHE A 276 -1.83 12.47 -10.34
C PHE A 276 -1.49 11.03 -10.72
N SER A 277 -1.98 10.53 -11.87
CA SER A 277 -1.55 9.22 -12.38
C SER A 277 -0.03 9.14 -12.51
N LYS A 278 0.62 10.15 -13.13
CA LYS A 278 2.09 10.20 -13.25
C LYS A 278 2.77 10.18 -11.88
N PHE A 279 2.27 10.93 -10.91
CA PHE A 279 2.80 10.91 -9.54
C PHE A 279 2.76 9.49 -8.96
N TYR A 280 1.62 8.81 -8.99
CA TYR A 280 1.51 7.47 -8.43
C TYR A 280 2.35 6.45 -9.18
N LEU A 281 2.51 6.60 -10.50
CA LEU A 281 3.42 5.76 -11.28
C LEU A 281 4.88 5.96 -10.86
N VAL A 282 5.30 7.20 -10.62
CA VAL A 282 6.63 7.50 -10.10
C VAL A 282 6.81 6.89 -8.72
N VAL A 283 5.85 7.06 -7.80
CA VAL A 283 5.89 6.42 -6.48
C VAL A 283 5.99 4.89 -6.62
N PHE A 284 5.18 4.29 -7.49
CA PHE A 284 5.21 2.85 -7.77
C PHE A 284 6.60 2.36 -8.19
N VAL A 285 7.28 3.09 -9.08
CA VAL A 285 8.62 2.74 -9.57
C VAL A 285 9.71 2.99 -8.53
N LEU A 286 9.58 4.03 -7.71
CA LEU A 286 10.59 4.40 -6.71
C LEU A 286 10.48 3.59 -5.42
N LEU A 287 9.29 3.11 -5.05
CA LEU A 287 9.07 2.37 -3.80
C LEU A 287 10.03 1.18 -3.61
N PRO A 288 10.30 0.32 -4.62
CA PRO A 288 11.25 -0.79 -4.48
C PRO A 288 12.69 -0.34 -4.19
N LEU A 289 13.07 0.90 -4.52
CA LEU A 289 14.42 1.41 -4.23
C LEU A 289 14.66 1.58 -2.73
N THR A 290 13.61 1.57 -1.91
CA THR A 290 13.75 1.60 -0.43
C THR A 290 14.38 0.32 0.13
N ASP A 291 14.46 -0.76 -0.66
CA ASP A 291 15.10 -2.02 -0.27
C ASP A 291 16.61 -2.02 -0.50
N ILE A 292 17.12 -1.03 -1.23
CA ILE A 292 18.55 -0.93 -1.50
C ILE A 292 19.24 -0.57 -0.18
N PRO A 293 20.21 -1.39 0.30
CA PRO A 293 20.97 -1.07 1.50
C PRO A 293 21.99 0.03 1.16
N PHE A 294 21.53 1.26 0.98
CA PHE A 294 22.38 2.39 0.55
C PHE A 294 23.60 2.57 1.45
N SER A 295 23.48 2.29 2.76
CA SER A 295 24.63 2.28 3.67
C SER A 295 25.74 1.30 3.26
N ARG A 296 25.39 0.11 2.75
CA ARG A 296 26.37 -0.86 2.23
C ARG A 296 26.98 -0.40 0.90
N LEU A 297 26.20 0.25 0.04
CA LEU A 297 26.71 0.80 -1.22
C LEU A 297 27.67 1.96 -0.98
N PHE A 298 27.34 2.90 -0.10
CA PHE A 298 28.21 4.03 0.23
C PHE A 298 29.55 3.59 0.84
N ASN A 299 29.53 2.54 1.67
CA ASN A 299 30.76 1.96 2.23
C ASN A 299 31.66 1.25 1.19
N LEU A 300 31.20 1.01 -0.04
CA LEU A 300 32.05 0.50 -1.13
C LEU A 300 32.78 1.62 -1.88
N PHE A 301 32.36 2.88 -1.71
CA PHE A 301 32.93 4.05 -2.40
C PHE A 301 33.77 4.95 -1.48
N ILE A 302 33.86 4.61 -0.20
CA ILE A 302 34.73 5.25 0.80
C ILE A 302 35.81 4.25 1.16
#